data_AF-A0A060YES8-F1
#
_entry.id   AF-A0A060YES8-F1
#
_cell.length_a   1.000
_cell.length_b   1.000
_cell.length_c   1.000
_cell.angle_alpha   90.00
_cell.angle_beta   90.00
_cell.angle_gamma   90.00
#
_symmetry.space_group_name_H-M   'P 1'
#
loop_
_entity.id
_entity.type
_entity.pdbx_description
1 polymer ?
#
loop_
_entity_poly.entity_id
_entity_poly.type
_entity_poly.pdbx_seq_one_letter_code
_entity_poly.pdbx_strand_id
1 'polypeptide(L)'
;RCVDPHLRQLYTDPPLTLSPPFSPWVKDYRAEVPFDVVTLRLRPEPISPACHIHLDEHRGPRTANYPVGLGNSIINILVTDESLTTEPEPVVMTIYTLHMYRESRPSLPMFGEHVMCAFVQVRGAGMMFLHACNSLPYTHRWTSTVRDLGLYSQGLKSRSADRGSVFSFRL
;
A
#
# COMPACT_ATOMS: atom_id res chain seq x y z
N ARG A 1 22.91 -29.20 -12.41
CA ARG A 1 23.82 -28.04 -12.41
C ARG A 1 23.13 -26.85 -13.02
N CYS A 2 23.11 -25.75 -12.28
CA CYS A 2 22.55 -24.48 -12.76
C CYS A 2 23.48 -23.93 -13.86
N VAL A 3 22.93 -23.77 -15.08
CA VAL A 3 23.71 -23.34 -16.28
C VAL A 3 23.58 -21.83 -16.50
N ASP A 4 22.41 -21.27 -16.17
CA ASP A 4 22.12 -19.85 -16.33
C ASP A 4 21.50 -19.30 -15.02
N PRO A 5 22.31 -18.67 -14.15
CA PRO A 5 21.89 -18.23 -12.83
C PRO A 5 21.14 -16.89 -12.84
N HIS A 6 20.36 -16.61 -13.88
CA HIS A 6 19.56 -15.41 -13.98
C HIS A 6 18.07 -15.67 -13.79
N LEU A 7 17.37 -14.64 -13.33
CA LEU A 7 15.91 -14.66 -13.24
C LEU A 7 15.29 -14.40 -14.62
N ARG A 8 14.29 -15.20 -14.96
CA ARG A 8 13.42 -14.99 -16.13
C ARG A 8 12.45 -13.86 -15.87
N GLN A 9 11.91 -13.82 -14.66
CA GLN A 9 10.90 -12.84 -14.26
C GLN A 9 10.85 -12.69 -12.73
N LEU A 10 10.49 -11.50 -12.28
CA LEU A 10 10.17 -11.21 -10.88
C LEU A 10 8.71 -10.81 -10.77
N TYR A 11 7.87 -11.69 -10.18
CA TYR A 11 6.47 -11.37 -9.93
C TYR A 11 6.29 -10.84 -8.51
N THR A 12 5.46 -9.80 -8.42
CA THR A 12 5.01 -9.18 -7.18
C THR A 12 3.48 -9.22 -7.13
N ASP A 13 2.93 -9.47 -5.95
CA ASP A 13 1.49 -9.43 -5.71
C ASP A 13 1.22 -8.69 -4.39
N PRO A 14 0.61 -7.49 -4.42
CA PRO A 14 0.11 -6.80 -5.62
C PRO A 14 1.21 -6.41 -6.62
N PRO A 15 0.89 -6.25 -7.92
CA PRO A 15 1.89 -5.95 -8.94
C PRO A 15 2.51 -4.57 -8.72
N LEU A 16 3.83 -4.54 -8.58
CA LEU A 16 4.62 -3.32 -8.43
C LEU A 16 5.38 -3.01 -9.73
N THR A 17 5.55 -1.72 -10.01
CA THR A 17 6.39 -1.26 -11.12
C THR A 17 7.83 -1.21 -10.66
N LEU A 18 8.69 -2.00 -11.30
CA LEU A 18 10.13 -2.00 -11.04
C LEU A 18 10.82 -0.87 -11.83
N SER A 19 11.75 -0.20 -11.19
CA SER A 19 12.61 0.83 -11.76
C SER A 19 14.09 0.43 -11.57
N PRO A 20 14.82 0.11 -12.65
CA PRO A 20 14.37 0.05 -14.04
C PRO A 20 13.40 -1.13 -14.30
N PRO A 21 12.74 -1.19 -15.48
CA PRO A 21 11.98 -2.36 -15.88
C PRO A 21 12.80 -3.65 -15.79
N PHE A 22 12.15 -4.76 -15.49
CA PHE A 22 12.83 -6.04 -15.27
C PHE A 22 13.69 -6.46 -16.46
N SER A 23 14.95 -6.80 -16.19
CA SER A 23 15.93 -7.34 -17.13
C SER A 23 16.83 -8.36 -16.41
N PRO A 24 17.05 -9.57 -16.96
CA PRO A 24 17.86 -10.61 -16.30
C PRO A 24 19.26 -10.14 -15.88
N TRP A 25 19.82 -9.16 -16.59
CA TRP A 25 21.16 -8.60 -16.39
C TRP A 25 21.25 -7.54 -15.28
N VAL A 26 20.11 -6.96 -14.89
CA VAL A 26 20.04 -5.95 -13.83
C VAL A 26 19.77 -6.64 -12.50
N LYS A 27 20.63 -6.37 -11.52
CA LYS A 27 20.60 -7.01 -10.20
C LYS A 27 20.04 -6.12 -9.11
N ASP A 28 19.86 -4.83 -9.36
CA ASP A 28 19.34 -3.86 -8.38
C ASP A 28 18.06 -3.22 -8.94
N TYR A 29 16.97 -3.34 -8.19
CA TYR A 29 15.66 -2.82 -8.55
C TYR A 29 15.11 -1.95 -7.45
N ARG A 30 14.37 -0.91 -7.85
CA ARG A 30 13.59 -0.07 -6.95
C ARG A 30 12.11 -0.20 -7.25
N ALA A 31 11.28 -0.22 -6.23
CA ALA A 31 9.83 -0.26 -6.36
C ALA A 31 9.17 0.64 -5.31
N GLU A 32 8.22 1.45 -5.76
CA GLU A 32 7.36 2.22 -4.88
C GLU A 32 6.16 1.38 -4.47
N VAL A 33 5.88 1.34 -3.17
CA VAL A 33 4.80 0.55 -2.58
C VAL A 33 3.70 1.51 -2.12
N PRO A 34 2.45 1.34 -2.58
CA PRO A 34 1.33 2.15 -2.11
C PRO A 34 1.13 2.05 -0.60
N PHE A 35 0.66 3.12 0.04
CA PHE A 35 0.47 3.20 1.49
C PHE A 35 -0.44 2.08 2.05
N ASP A 36 -1.50 1.71 1.32
CA ASP A 36 -2.48 0.70 1.69
C ASP A 36 -1.95 -0.74 1.59
N VAL A 37 -0.82 -0.95 0.91
CA VAL A 37 -0.16 -2.25 0.80
C VAL A 37 0.70 -2.48 2.04
N VAL A 38 0.30 -3.45 2.86
CA VAL A 38 1.01 -3.85 4.08
C VAL A 38 1.80 -5.14 3.91
N THR A 39 1.49 -5.93 2.89
CA THR A 39 2.10 -7.22 2.62
C THR A 39 2.36 -7.35 1.13
N LEU A 40 3.56 -7.78 0.75
CA LEU A 40 3.95 -8.06 -0.63
C LEU A 40 4.32 -9.52 -0.79
N ARG A 41 3.68 -10.23 -1.71
CA ARG A 41 4.11 -11.57 -2.10
C ARG A 41 5.13 -11.50 -3.22
N LEU A 42 6.29 -12.08 -3.01
CA LEU A 42 7.38 -12.12 -3.99
C LEU A 42 7.53 -13.53 -4.57
N ARG A 43 7.52 -13.63 -5.91
CA ARG A 43 7.67 -14.89 -6.63
C ARG A 43 8.67 -14.71 -7.78
N PRO A 44 9.97 -14.92 -7.54
CA PRO A 44 10.98 -14.96 -8.58
C PRO A 44 10.91 -16.27 -9.37
N GLU A 45 11.21 -16.19 -10.66
CA GLU A 45 11.29 -17.33 -11.56
C GLU A 45 12.66 -17.41 -12.22
N PRO A 46 13.34 -18.56 -12.16
CA PRO A 46 14.66 -18.73 -12.77
C PRO A 46 14.52 -19.00 -14.27
N ILE A 47 15.53 -18.64 -15.05
CA ILE A 47 15.61 -19.03 -16.48
C ILE A 47 15.82 -20.54 -16.59
N SER A 48 16.78 -21.07 -15.82
CA SER A 48 17.07 -22.50 -15.81
C SER A 48 16.32 -23.21 -14.68
N PRO A 49 15.56 -24.28 -14.97
CA PRO A 49 14.81 -25.03 -13.96
C PRO A 49 15.71 -25.80 -12.98
N ALA A 50 17.01 -25.92 -13.29
CA ALA A 50 18.00 -26.54 -12.42
C ALA A 50 18.57 -25.57 -11.36
N CYS A 51 18.22 -24.29 -11.42
CA CYS A 51 18.63 -23.29 -10.43
C CYS A 51 17.57 -23.17 -9.34
N HIS A 52 18.04 -23.06 -8.11
CA HIS A 52 17.20 -22.90 -6.93
C HIS A 52 17.15 -21.42 -6.55
N ILE A 53 16.04 -21.00 -5.94
CA ILE A 53 15.87 -19.62 -5.51
C ILE A 53 15.48 -19.60 -4.05
N HIS A 54 16.19 -18.78 -3.29
CA HIS A 54 15.90 -18.51 -1.89
C HIS A 54 15.78 -17.02 -1.66
N LEU A 55 14.84 -16.64 -0.82
CA LEU A 55 14.62 -15.26 -0.45
C LEU A 55 15.27 -14.99 0.92
N ASP A 56 16.04 -13.91 0.98
CA ASP A 56 16.89 -13.39 2.07
C ASP A 56 17.96 -14.34 2.59
N GLU A 57 17.55 -15.52 3.07
CA GLU A 57 18.42 -16.53 3.64
C GLU A 57 18.81 -17.59 2.60
N HIS A 58 19.98 -18.21 2.75
CA HIS A 58 20.47 -19.27 1.87
C HIS A 58 19.53 -20.49 1.75
N ARG A 59 18.68 -20.70 2.76
CA ARG A 59 17.64 -21.75 2.78
C ARG A 59 16.24 -21.16 2.93
N GLY A 60 16.09 -19.91 2.53
CA GLY A 60 14.80 -19.23 2.52
C GLY A 60 13.82 -19.89 1.55
N PRO A 61 12.52 -19.64 1.73
CA PRO A 61 11.51 -20.14 0.81
C PRO A 61 11.68 -19.51 -0.58
N ARG A 62 11.30 -20.24 -1.63
CA ARG A 62 11.26 -19.72 -3.01
C ARG A 62 10.23 -18.60 -3.19
N THR A 63 9.18 -18.59 -2.38
CA THR A 63 8.09 -17.61 -2.44
C THR A 63 7.65 -17.28 -1.03
N ALA A 64 7.59 -15.98 -0.71
CA ALA A 64 7.24 -15.50 0.62
C ALA A 64 6.35 -14.27 0.56
N ASN A 65 5.65 -14.03 1.66
CA ASN A 65 4.90 -12.81 1.92
C ASN A 65 5.71 -11.93 2.86
N TYR A 66 6.03 -10.72 2.42
CA TYR A 66 6.84 -9.76 3.15
C TYR A 66 5.97 -8.67 3.76
N PRO A 67 6.00 -8.48 5.09
CA PRO A 67 5.41 -7.30 5.69
C PRO A 67 6.21 -6.07 5.26
N VAL A 68 5.55 -5.10 4.65
CA VAL A 68 6.19 -3.87 4.17
C VAL A 68 6.01 -2.78 5.22
N GLY A 69 7.11 -2.38 5.85
CA GLY A 69 7.16 -1.26 6.80
C GLY A 69 6.95 0.08 6.10
N LEU A 70 6.74 1.16 6.87
CA LEU A 70 6.86 2.52 6.30
C LEU A 70 8.34 2.80 5.99
N GLY A 71 8.62 3.50 4.89
CA GLY A 71 9.98 3.84 4.49
C GLY A 71 10.66 2.75 3.66
N ASN A 72 11.99 2.64 3.79
CA ASN A 72 12.82 1.75 2.98
C ASN A 72 12.79 0.32 3.52
N SER A 73 12.63 -0.66 2.63
CA SER A 73 12.77 -2.09 2.89
C SER A 73 13.62 -2.70 1.79
N ILE A 74 14.44 -3.69 2.11
CA ILE A 74 15.34 -4.34 1.16
C ILE A 74 15.12 -5.84 1.26
N ILE A 75 14.95 -6.49 0.11
CA ILE A 75 14.81 -7.94 0.00
C ILE A 75 15.93 -8.46 -0.92
N ASN A 76 16.62 -9.50 -0.48
CA ASN A 76 17.63 -10.18 -1.29
C ASN A 76 17.07 -11.47 -1.89
N ILE A 77 17.29 -11.68 -3.18
CA ILE A 77 16.86 -12.87 -3.90
C ILE A 77 18.12 -13.60 -4.33
N LEU A 78 18.35 -14.77 -3.75
CA LEU A 78 19.53 -15.59 -3.97
C LEU A 78 19.20 -16.67 -4.99
N VAL A 79 19.98 -16.74 -6.07
CA VAL A 79 19.96 -17.84 -7.04
C VAL A 79 21.12 -18.78 -6.71
N THR A 80 20.80 -20.03 -6.39
CA THR A 80 21.74 -21.04 -5.89
C THR A 80 21.78 -22.28 -6.78
N ASP A 81 22.87 -23.03 -6.68
CA ASP A 81 23.00 -24.38 -7.25
C ASP A 81 23.08 -25.43 -6.13
N GLU A 82 22.02 -26.22 -5.99
CA GLU A 82 21.94 -27.34 -5.04
C GLU A 82 22.46 -28.66 -5.64
N SER A 83 22.86 -28.69 -6.92
CA SER A 83 23.31 -29.94 -7.55
C SER A 83 24.71 -30.38 -7.12
N LEU A 84 25.47 -29.50 -6.47
CA LEU A 84 26.71 -29.86 -5.79
C LEU A 84 26.37 -30.46 -4.43
N THR A 85 25.93 -31.72 -4.44
CA THR A 85 25.57 -32.56 -3.28
C THR A 85 26.72 -32.81 -2.29
N THR A 86 27.88 -32.19 -2.50
CA THR A 86 29.11 -32.35 -1.70
C THR A 86 29.26 -31.27 -0.62
N GLU A 87 28.63 -30.10 -0.80
CA GLU A 87 28.71 -28.99 0.15
C GLU A 87 27.43 -28.92 1.01
N PRO A 88 27.53 -28.72 2.34
CA PRO A 88 26.37 -28.60 3.21
C PRO A 88 25.59 -27.28 3.01
N GLU A 89 26.16 -26.29 2.34
CA GLU A 89 25.51 -25.00 2.07
C GLU A 89 25.29 -24.80 0.55
N PRO A 90 24.12 -24.30 0.13
CA PRO A 90 23.85 -24.04 -1.27
C PRO A 90 24.73 -22.90 -1.79
N VAL A 91 25.42 -23.13 -2.92
CA VAL A 91 26.35 -22.15 -3.49
C VAL A 91 25.56 -21.04 -4.17
N VAL A 92 25.68 -19.81 -3.68
CA VAL A 92 25.05 -18.62 -4.28
C VAL A 92 25.79 -18.22 -5.54
N MET A 93 25.09 -18.24 -6.67
CA MET A 93 25.63 -17.86 -7.97
C MET A 93 25.31 -16.41 -8.34
N THR A 94 24.11 -15.93 -7.99
CA THR A 94 23.69 -14.56 -8.30
C THR A 94 22.73 -14.05 -7.23
N ILE A 95 22.82 -12.75 -6.94
CA ILE A 95 21.97 -12.05 -5.98
C ILE A 95 21.28 -10.91 -6.70
N TYR A 96 19.96 -10.83 -6.56
CA TYR A 96 19.16 -9.68 -6.95
C TYR A 96 18.67 -8.96 -5.69
N THR A 97 18.78 -7.63 -5.67
CA THR A 97 18.36 -6.79 -4.55
C THR A 97 17.16 -5.95 -4.99
N LEU A 98 16.07 -6.06 -4.23
CA LEU A 98 14.87 -5.26 -4.41
C LEU A 98 14.75 -4.25 -3.27
N HIS A 99 14.92 -2.98 -3.60
CA HIS A 99 14.66 -1.86 -2.72
C HIS A 99 13.21 -1.43 -2.87
N MET A 100 12.48 -1.44 -1.76
CA MET A 100 11.08 -1.05 -1.70
C MET A 100 10.95 0.20 -0.84
N TYR A 101 10.16 1.16 -1.30
CA TYR A 101 9.83 2.33 -0.52
C TYR A 101 8.31 2.42 -0.35
N ARG A 102 7.82 2.31 0.89
CA ARG A 102 6.41 2.54 1.18
C ARG A 102 6.22 3.94 1.73
N GLU A 103 5.42 4.73 1.01
CA GLU A 103 5.09 6.09 1.40
C GLU A 103 4.41 6.13 2.77
N SER A 104 4.71 7.17 3.55
CA SER A 104 3.93 7.51 4.73
C SER A 104 2.49 7.86 4.34
N ARG A 105 1.57 7.73 5.29
CA ARG A 105 0.15 8.07 5.07
C ARG A 105 0.06 9.41 4.35
N PRO A 106 -0.60 9.49 3.17
CA PRO A 106 -0.84 10.77 2.56
C PRO A 106 -1.58 11.63 3.59
N SER A 107 -1.11 12.86 3.81
CA SER A 107 -1.88 13.82 4.59
C SER A 107 -3.30 13.82 4.03
N LEU A 108 -4.30 13.80 4.92
CA LEU A 108 -5.69 14.00 4.50
C LEU A 108 -5.68 15.12 3.45
N PRO A 109 -6.36 14.95 2.30
CA PRO A 109 -6.42 16.00 1.31
C PRO A 109 -6.75 17.28 2.07
N MET A 110 -5.80 18.20 2.11
CA MET A 110 -5.97 19.53 2.67
C MET A 110 -7.00 20.16 1.74
N PHE A 111 -8.27 19.92 2.02
CA PHE A 111 -9.36 20.59 1.33
C PHE A 111 -9.35 22.03 1.83
N GLY A 112 -8.33 22.85 1.56
CA GLY A 112 -8.24 24.27 1.95
C GLY A 112 -9.05 24.65 3.21
N GLU A 113 -9.98 25.60 3.06
CA GLU A 113 -10.92 26.04 4.11
C GLU A 113 -12.18 25.16 4.27
N HIS A 114 -12.13 23.86 3.94
CA HIS A 114 -13.30 22.99 4.04
C HIS A 114 -13.28 22.27 5.38
N VAL A 115 -14.20 22.67 6.25
CA VAL A 115 -14.46 22.02 7.53
C VAL A 115 -15.31 20.77 7.29
N MET A 116 -14.80 19.60 7.68
CA MET A 116 -15.53 18.33 7.59
C MET A 116 -16.25 18.06 8.92
N CYS A 117 -17.57 18.18 8.93
CA CYS A 117 -18.43 17.79 10.06
C CYS A 117 -19.04 16.41 9.81
N ALA A 118 -18.93 15.51 10.80
CA ALA A 118 -19.65 14.23 10.77
C ALA A 118 -21.00 14.37 11.49
N PHE A 119 -22.04 13.73 10.94
CA PHE A 119 -23.37 13.70 11.55
C PHE A 119 -23.73 12.27 11.95
N VAL A 120 -24.22 12.11 13.17
CA VAL A 120 -24.82 10.87 13.63
C VAL A 120 -26.33 11.07 13.67
N GLN A 121 -27.05 10.37 12.80
CA GLN A 121 -28.50 10.37 12.81
C GLN A 121 -29.00 9.47 13.94
N VAL A 122 -29.38 10.07 15.06
CA VAL A 122 -30.11 9.36 16.12
C VAL A 122 -31.57 9.24 15.68
N ARG A 123 -32.04 8.02 15.36
CA ARG A 123 -33.46 7.78 15.08
C ARG A 123 -34.26 8.03 16.35
N GLY A 124 -35.21 8.97 16.30
CA GLY A 124 -36.30 9.04 17.28
C GLY A 124 -36.61 10.43 17.86
N ALA A 125 -35.74 11.42 17.71
CA ALA A 125 -36.03 12.78 18.14
C ALA A 125 -35.34 13.75 17.18
N GLY A 126 -36.08 14.73 16.67
CA GLY A 126 -35.61 15.73 15.72
C GLY A 126 -34.61 16.73 16.31
N MET A 127 -33.47 16.25 16.80
CA MET A 127 -32.31 17.05 17.19
C MET A 127 -31.02 16.38 16.70
N MET A 128 -30.34 17.08 15.80
CA MET A 128 -28.99 16.80 15.38
C MET A 128 -28.03 17.28 16.48
N PHE A 129 -27.22 16.38 17.04
CA PHE A 129 -26.09 16.78 17.89
C PHE A 129 -24.88 17.07 17.00
N LEU A 130 -24.40 18.32 17.04
CA LEU A 130 -23.05 18.66 16.60
C LEU A 130 -22.08 18.15 17.66
N HIS A 131 -21.33 17.08 17.37
CA HIS A 131 -20.08 16.87 18.08
C HIS A 131 -19.08 17.91 17.57
N ALA A 132 -18.55 18.68 18.52
CA ALA A 132 -17.72 19.85 18.29
C ALA A 132 -16.66 19.62 17.21
N CYS A 133 -16.66 20.50 16.20
CA CYS A 133 -15.48 20.74 15.38
C CYS A 133 -14.45 21.39 16.30
N ASN A 134 -13.49 20.60 16.80
CA ASN A 134 -12.64 21.08 17.88
C ASN A 134 -11.73 22.22 17.40
N SER A 135 -11.77 23.30 18.20
CA SER A 135 -11.02 24.56 18.16
C SER A 135 -11.26 25.49 16.96
N LEU A 136 -12.19 26.43 17.12
CA LEU A 136 -11.95 27.88 17.00
C LEU A 136 -13.08 28.64 17.73
N PRO A 137 -12.80 29.75 18.46
CA PRO A 137 -13.77 30.45 19.28
C PRO A 137 -14.46 31.53 18.46
N TYR A 138 -15.62 31.25 17.88
CA TYR A 138 -16.50 32.32 17.41
C TYR A 138 -17.92 32.06 17.87
N THR A 139 -18.35 32.89 18.81
CA THR A 139 -19.71 33.01 19.30
C THR A 139 -20.60 33.58 18.20
N HIS A 140 -21.20 32.71 17.39
CA HIS A 140 -22.41 33.06 16.68
C HIS A 140 -23.48 32.01 16.96
N ARG A 141 -24.52 32.47 17.66
CA ARG A 141 -25.73 31.73 17.97
C ARG A 141 -26.51 31.51 16.68
N TRP A 142 -26.33 30.37 16.04
CA TRP A 142 -27.15 29.97 14.89
C TRP A 142 -28.41 29.27 15.38
N THR A 143 -29.50 30.03 15.53
CA THR A 143 -30.86 29.49 15.54
C THR A 143 -31.40 29.57 14.14
N SER A 144 -31.04 28.63 13.27
CA SER A 144 -31.69 28.50 11.96
C SER A 144 -31.92 27.04 11.64
N THR A 145 -33.21 26.69 11.66
CA THR A 145 -33.78 25.44 11.19
C THR A 145 -33.34 25.19 9.75
N VAL A 146 -32.95 23.95 9.42
CA VAL A 146 -32.46 23.50 8.10
C VAL A 146 -33.46 23.73 6.94
N ARG A 147 -34.68 24.20 7.22
CA ARG A 147 -35.66 24.59 6.19
C ARG A 147 -35.33 25.89 5.46
N ASP A 148 -34.58 26.80 6.08
CA ASP A 148 -34.35 28.14 5.49
C ASP A 148 -33.07 28.25 4.65
N LEU A 149 -32.21 27.22 4.68
CA LEU A 149 -31.15 27.07 3.69
C LEU A 149 -31.72 26.31 2.49
N GLY A 150 -32.36 27.04 1.59
CA GLY A 150 -32.62 26.62 0.21
C GLY A 150 -31.30 26.39 -0.54
N LEU A 151 -30.52 25.39 -0.11
CA LEU A 151 -29.29 24.95 -0.74
C LEU A 151 -29.68 24.12 -1.96
N TYR A 152 -29.54 24.77 -3.11
CA TYR A 152 -29.63 24.21 -4.43
C TYR A 152 -28.82 22.90 -4.48
N SER A 153 -29.52 21.78 -4.61
CA SER A 153 -28.95 20.46 -4.73
C SER A 153 -28.27 20.31 -6.10
N GLN A 154 -27.01 20.70 -6.21
CA GLN A 154 -26.19 20.30 -7.36
C GLN A 154 -24.98 19.52 -6.88
N GLY A 155 -25.02 18.21 -7.09
CA GLY A 155 -23.85 17.32 -6.98
C GLY A 155 -23.76 16.47 -5.71
N LEU A 156 -24.88 16.00 -5.15
CA LEU A 156 -24.87 14.93 -4.15
C LEU A 156 -24.40 13.62 -4.80
N LYS A 157 -23.12 13.26 -4.64
CA LYS A 157 -22.64 11.89 -4.90
C LYS A 157 -22.57 11.17 -3.57
N SER A 158 -23.70 10.58 -3.15
CA SER A 158 -23.72 9.70 -1.99
C SER A 158 -22.99 8.40 -2.34
N ARG A 159 -22.01 8.03 -1.52
CA ARG A 159 -21.53 6.64 -1.48
C ARG A 159 -22.02 6.07 -0.17
N SER A 160 -23.08 5.27 -0.26
CA SER A 160 -23.64 4.54 0.87
C SER A 160 -22.62 3.51 1.33
N ALA A 161 -21.95 3.77 2.45
CA ALA A 161 -21.32 2.75 3.25
C ALA A 161 -22.07 2.72 4.58
N ASP A 162 -22.48 1.51 4.94
CA ASP A 162 -23.35 1.17 6.06
C ASP A 162 -23.02 1.97 7.34
N ARG A 163 -24.03 2.66 7.89
CA ARG A 163 -24.05 3.40 9.18
C ARG A 163 -23.23 4.70 9.33
N GLY A 164 -22.94 5.42 8.26
CA GLY A 164 -22.46 6.80 8.39
C GLY A 164 -22.50 7.57 7.08
N SER A 165 -23.40 8.55 6.98
CA SER A 165 -23.42 9.45 5.83
C SER A 165 -22.43 10.59 6.07
N VAL A 166 -21.29 10.56 5.38
CA VAL A 166 -20.34 11.68 5.35
C VAL A 166 -20.78 12.66 4.27
N PHE A 167 -21.05 13.90 4.66
CA PHE A 167 -21.42 14.97 3.74
C PHE A 167 -20.29 16.01 3.71
N SER A 168 -19.90 16.43 2.50
CA SER A 168 -18.97 17.53 2.28
C SER A 168 -19.78 18.76 1.86
N PHE A 169 -19.57 19.88 2.55
CA PHE A 169 -20.17 21.17 2.20
C PHE A 169 -19.07 22.12 1.74
N ARG A 170 -19.40 22.94 0.73
CA ARG A 170 -18.59 24.08 0.30
C ARG A 170 -19.31 25.33 0.80
N LEU A 171 -18.64 26.12 1.65
CA LEU A 171 -19.11 27.45 2.05
C LEU A 171 -18.71 28.47 0.98
#